data_AF-A0A252ANH3-F1
#
_entry.id   AF-A0A252ANH3-F1
#
_cell.length_a   1.000
_cell.length_b   1.000
_cell.length_c   1.000
_cell.angle_alpha   90.00
_cell.angle_beta   90.00
_cell.angle_gamma   90.00
#
_symmetry.space_group_name_H-M   'P 1'
#
loop_
_entity.id
_entity.type
_entity.pdbx_description
1 polymer ?
#
loop_
_entity_poly.entity_id
_entity_poly.type
_entity_poly.pdbx_seq_one_letter_code
_entity_poly.pdbx_strand_id
1 'polypeptide(L)'
;MSDPILKAVNLLHADKMRPALLKYNDCITAIRTAGANTDACALEEIAVLEELERQAKHARELLRAELALRMQEDGVTGFHSENWQATLRQPTQDVRVTDEKALKSARPDLWEPQPDKLNRTELKKLAKKEEIPGVVLTNGGAPVLVVSARKDV
;
A
#
# COMPACT_ATOMS: atom_id res chain seq x y z
N MET A 1 21.29 -20.62 2.73
CA MET A 1 20.09 -19.90 3.18
C MET A 1 19.08 -19.91 2.03
N SER A 2 17.80 -20.19 2.29
CA SER A 2 16.77 -20.11 1.23
C SER A 2 16.55 -18.65 0.83
N ASP A 3 16.37 -18.38 -0.46
CA ASP A 3 15.99 -17.06 -0.97
C ASP A 3 14.75 -16.52 -0.22
N PRO A 4 14.83 -15.33 0.42
CA PRO A 4 13.74 -14.78 1.22
C PRO A 4 12.49 -14.48 0.40
N ILE A 5 12.65 -14.05 -0.87
CA ILE A 5 11.53 -13.80 -1.78
C ILE A 5 10.85 -15.12 -2.14
N LEU A 6 11.63 -16.15 -2.48
CA LEU A 6 11.07 -17.48 -2.76
C LEU A 6 10.31 -18.04 -1.55
N LYS A 7 10.86 -17.87 -0.33
CA LYS A 7 10.20 -18.26 0.91
C LYS A 7 8.87 -17.52 1.10
N ALA A 8 8.85 -16.20 0.91
CA ALA A 8 7.64 -15.39 1.04
C ALA A 8 6.56 -15.80 0.04
N VAL A 9 6.93 -15.99 -1.24
CA VAL A 9 6.00 -16.46 -2.29
C VAL A 9 5.38 -17.81 -1.92
N ASN A 10 6.19 -18.77 -1.47
CA ASN A 10 5.71 -20.09 -1.09
C ASN A 10 4.73 -20.04 0.09
N LEU A 11 5.01 -19.24 1.12
CA LEU A 11 4.12 -19.07 2.27
C LEU A 11 2.79 -18.43 1.86
N LEU A 12 2.83 -17.36 1.05
CA LEU A 12 1.63 -16.69 0.57
C LEU A 12 0.76 -17.62 -0.29
N HIS A 13 1.39 -18.43 -1.15
CA HIS A 13 0.67 -19.42 -1.92
C HIS A 13 0.00 -20.45 -1.01
N ALA A 14 0.75 -21.05 -0.08
CA ALA A 14 0.26 -22.10 0.79
C ALA A 14 -0.86 -21.63 1.74
N ASP A 15 -0.67 -20.47 2.37
CA ASP A 15 -1.51 -20.03 3.49
C ASP A 15 -2.69 -19.15 3.04
N LYS A 16 -2.55 -18.44 1.92
CA LYS A 16 -3.53 -17.42 1.49
C LYS A 16 -4.21 -17.81 0.19
N MET A 17 -3.43 -17.97 -0.88
CA MET A 17 -3.99 -18.08 -2.22
C MET A 17 -4.60 -19.45 -2.51
N ARG A 18 -3.88 -20.54 -2.21
CA ARG A 18 -4.35 -21.90 -2.49
C ARG A 18 -5.67 -22.21 -1.77
N PRO A 19 -5.84 -21.94 -0.46
CA PRO A 19 -7.10 -22.20 0.22
C PRO A 19 -8.27 -21.39 -0.36
N ALA A 20 -8.04 -20.12 -0.72
CA ALA A 20 -9.09 -19.27 -1.31
C ALA A 20 -9.52 -19.77 -2.70
N LEU A 21 -8.57 -20.17 -3.55
CA LEU A 21 -8.87 -20.74 -4.86
C LEU A 21 -9.58 -22.10 -4.79
N LEU A 22 -9.25 -22.92 -3.78
CA LEU A 22 -9.96 -24.19 -3.56
C LEU A 22 -11.44 -23.94 -3.21
N LYS A 23 -11.71 -23.00 -2.29
CA LYS A 23 -13.10 -22.62 -1.96
C LYS A 23 -13.87 -22.11 -3.17
N TYR A 24 -13.21 -21.32 -4.02
CA TYR A 24 -13.83 -20.86 -5.27
C TYR A 24 -14.20 -22.04 -6.19
N ASN A 25 -13.29 -23.01 -6.35
CA ASN A 25 -13.57 -24.22 -7.12
C ASN A 25 -14.70 -25.07 -6.51
N ASP A 26 -14.81 -25.11 -5.19
CA ASP A 26 -15.88 -25.81 -4.48
C ASP A 26 -17.25 -25.17 -4.82
N CYS A 27 -17.34 -23.83 -4.85
CA CYS A 27 -18.55 -23.11 -5.30
C CYS A 27 -18.94 -23.47 -6.73
N ILE A 28 -17.97 -23.47 -7.66
CA ILE A 28 -18.18 -23.83 -9.08
C ILE A 28 -18.67 -25.27 -9.22
N THR A 29 -18.22 -26.17 -8.36
CA THR A 29 -18.65 -27.57 -8.37
C THR A 29 -20.05 -27.71 -7.76
N ALA A 30 -20.33 -27.00 -6.66
CA ALA A 30 -21.62 -27.01 -5.98
C ALA A 30 -22.76 -26.55 -6.89
N ILE A 31 -22.58 -25.41 -7.58
CA ILE A 31 -23.62 -24.84 -8.46
C ILE A 31 -23.95 -25.73 -9.66
N ARG A 32 -23.03 -26.61 -10.08
CA ARG A 32 -23.22 -27.55 -11.19
C ARG A 32 -23.93 -28.85 -10.78
N THR A 33 -24.18 -29.04 -9.49
CA THR A 33 -24.87 -30.24 -8.98
C THR A 33 -26.35 -30.22 -9.37
N ALA A 34 -26.90 -31.36 -9.76
CA ALA A 34 -28.31 -31.47 -10.10
C ALA A 34 -29.20 -31.08 -8.90
N GLY A 35 -30.16 -30.17 -9.12
CA GLY A 35 -31.04 -29.66 -8.07
C GLY A 35 -30.41 -28.62 -7.13
N ALA A 36 -29.22 -28.08 -7.47
CA ALA A 36 -28.61 -27.00 -6.70
C ALA A 36 -29.53 -25.77 -6.62
N ASN A 37 -29.61 -25.18 -5.43
CA ASN A 37 -30.18 -23.84 -5.28
C ASN A 37 -29.16 -22.82 -5.80
N THR A 38 -29.33 -22.41 -7.06
CA THR A 38 -28.38 -21.55 -7.76
C THR A 38 -28.23 -20.18 -7.11
N ASP A 39 -29.30 -19.64 -6.52
CA ASP A 39 -29.26 -18.32 -5.86
C ASP A 39 -28.42 -18.37 -4.58
N ALA A 40 -28.59 -19.43 -3.78
CA ALA A 40 -27.76 -19.65 -2.59
C ALA A 40 -26.30 -19.92 -2.97
N CYS A 41 -26.05 -20.70 -4.03
CA CYS A 41 -24.69 -20.94 -4.52
C CYS A 41 -24.01 -19.65 -5.00
N ALA A 42 -24.75 -18.78 -5.69
CA ALA A 42 -24.25 -17.48 -6.14
C ALA A 42 -23.90 -16.56 -4.98
N LEU A 43 -24.71 -16.55 -3.91
CA LEU A 43 -24.40 -15.79 -2.69
C LEU A 43 -23.09 -16.26 -2.03
N GLU A 44 -22.90 -17.57 -1.91
CA GLU A 44 -21.65 -18.14 -1.37
C GLU A 44 -20.45 -17.83 -2.27
N GLU A 45 -20.62 -17.89 -3.60
CA GLU A 45 -19.57 -17.55 -4.55
C GLU A 45 -19.15 -16.08 -4.44
N ILE A 46 -20.10 -15.15 -4.26
CA ILE A 46 -19.81 -13.73 -4.00
C ILE A 46 -18.94 -13.58 -2.75
N ALA A 47 -19.33 -14.20 -1.63
CA ALA A 47 -18.57 -14.12 -0.39
C ALA A 47 -17.14 -14.69 -0.52
N VAL A 48 -16.98 -15.79 -1.28
CA VAL A 48 -15.67 -16.37 -1.57
C VAL A 48 -14.82 -15.46 -2.46
N LEU A 49 -15.41 -14.79 -3.45
CA LEU A 49 -14.69 -13.84 -4.31
C LEU A 49 -14.24 -12.60 -3.54
N GLU A 50 -15.07 -12.05 -2.66
CA GLU A 50 -14.69 -10.93 -1.77
C GLU A 50 -13.51 -11.31 -0.86
N GLU A 51 -13.55 -12.53 -0.31
CA GLU A 51 -12.45 -13.05 0.49
C GLU A 51 -11.17 -13.27 -0.33
N LEU A 52 -11.29 -13.79 -1.55
CA LEU A 52 -10.16 -13.96 -2.47
C LEU A 52 -9.52 -12.60 -2.80
N GLU A 53 -10.30 -11.56 -3.08
CA GLU A 53 -9.80 -10.21 -3.31
C GLU A 53 -9.02 -9.70 -2.09
N ARG A 54 -9.58 -9.86 -0.89
CA ARG A 54 -8.94 -9.46 0.37
C ARG A 54 -7.61 -10.18 0.58
N GLN A 55 -7.56 -11.49 0.35
CA GLN A 55 -6.34 -12.29 0.51
C GLN A 55 -5.30 -11.94 -0.56
N ALA A 56 -5.70 -11.77 -1.82
CA ALA A 56 -4.82 -11.37 -2.91
C ALA A 56 -4.21 -9.99 -2.66
N LYS A 57 -5.01 -9.02 -2.20
CA LYS A 57 -4.54 -7.70 -1.79
C LYS A 57 -3.51 -7.80 -0.67
N HIS A 58 -3.80 -8.57 0.37
CA HIS A 58 -2.87 -8.76 1.49
C HIS A 58 -1.56 -9.43 1.06
N ALA A 59 -1.63 -10.51 0.27
CA ALA A 59 -0.47 -11.21 -0.27
C ALA A 59 0.39 -10.28 -1.13
N ARG A 60 -0.24 -9.46 -1.98
CA ARG A 60 0.45 -8.44 -2.78
C ARG A 60 1.20 -7.45 -1.90
N GLU A 61 0.57 -6.89 -0.86
CA GLU A 61 1.24 -5.92 0.02
C GLU A 61 2.43 -6.54 0.77
N LEU A 62 2.32 -7.81 1.20
CA LEU A 62 3.44 -8.53 1.82
C LEU A 62 4.61 -8.72 0.84
N LEU A 63 4.35 -9.16 -0.40
CA LEU A 63 5.41 -9.27 -1.41
C LEU A 63 6.06 -7.92 -1.74
N ARG A 64 5.27 -6.85 -1.78
CA ARG A 64 5.80 -5.50 -2.00
C ARG A 64 6.73 -5.08 -0.88
N ALA A 65 6.38 -5.36 0.37
CA ALA A 65 7.21 -5.06 1.54
C ALA A 65 8.52 -5.85 1.51
N GLU A 66 8.46 -7.16 1.26
CA GLU A 66 9.65 -8.03 1.20
C GLU A 66 10.56 -7.65 0.03
N LEU A 67 9.99 -7.36 -1.14
CA LEU A 67 10.78 -6.91 -2.29
C LEU A 67 11.42 -5.54 -2.04
N ALA A 68 10.71 -4.61 -1.38
CA ALA A 68 11.27 -3.33 -1.00
C ALA A 68 12.42 -3.46 0.00
N LEU A 69 12.29 -4.34 0.99
CA LEU A 69 13.32 -4.64 1.97
C LEU A 69 14.56 -5.19 1.26
N ARG A 70 14.38 -6.19 0.39
CA ARG A 70 15.46 -6.80 -0.36
C ARG A 70 16.20 -5.80 -1.24
N MET A 71 15.47 -4.95 -1.96
CA MET A 71 16.05 -3.89 -2.78
C MET A 71 16.87 -2.89 -1.94
N GLN A 72 16.44 -2.57 -0.72
CA GLN A 72 17.18 -1.71 0.19
C GLN A 72 18.46 -2.39 0.70
N GLU A 73 18.39 -3.67 1.09
CA GLU A 73 19.53 -4.47 1.54
C GLU A 73 20.60 -4.61 0.45
N ASP A 74 20.17 -4.84 -0.79
CA ASP A 74 21.05 -5.03 -1.94
C ASP A 74 21.52 -3.70 -2.58
N GLY A 75 21.02 -2.55 -2.10
CA GLY A 75 21.35 -1.23 -2.66
C GLY A 75 20.79 -0.99 -4.07
N VAL A 76 19.79 -1.75 -4.50
CA VAL A 76 19.17 -1.67 -5.83
C VAL A 76 18.01 -0.68 -5.80
N THR A 77 18.08 0.38 -6.60
CA THR A 77 17.01 1.40 -6.66
C THR A 77 15.93 1.09 -7.69
N GLY A 78 16.19 0.18 -8.63
CA GLY A 78 15.21 -0.28 -9.60
C GLY A 78 15.69 -1.48 -10.41
N PHE A 79 14.73 -2.26 -10.91
CA PHE A 79 14.94 -3.35 -11.86
C PHE A 79 13.67 -3.58 -12.67
N HIS A 80 13.74 -4.43 -13.70
CA HIS A 80 12.59 -4.78 -14.50
C HIS A 80 12.54 -6.28 -14.80
N SER A 81 11.33 -6.80 -14.97
CA SER A 81 11.09 -8.07 -15.66
C SER A 81 10.83 -7.80 -17.15
N GLU A 82 10.30 -8.79 -17.85
CA GLU A 82 9.86 -8.64 -19.24
C GLU A 82 8.80 -7.53 -19.38
N ASN A 83 7.77 -7.56 -18.53
CA ASN A 83 6.58 -6.70 -18.69
C ASN A 83 6.45 -5.59 -17.64
N TRP A 84 7.19 -5.71 -16.52
CA TRP A 84 7.01 -4.84 -15.36
C TRP A 84 8.33 -4.21 -14.93
N GLN A 85 8.27 -3.02 -14.35
CA GLN A 85 9.40 -2.38 -13.68
C GLN A 85 9.07 -2.10 -12.22
N ALA A 86 10.10 -2.22 -11.38
CA ALA A 86 10.06 -1.94 -9.95
C ALA A 86 11.08 -0.85 -9.63
N THR A 87 10.69 0.15 -8.84
CA THR A 87 11.57 1.23 -8.39
C THR A 87 11.34 1.53 -6.92
N LEU A 88 12.40 1.78 -6.16
CA LEU A 88 12.31 2.36 -4.83
C LEU A 88 12.24 3.87 -4.94
N ARG A 89 11.07 4.42 -4.60
CA ARG A 89 10.84 5.85 -4.62
C ARG A 89 10.95 6.39 -3.20
N GLN A 90 11.82 7.40 -3.03
CA GLN A 90 11.81 8.20 -1.81
C GLN A 90 10.49 8.97 -1.72
N PRO A 91 9.73 8.84 -0.64
CA PRO A 91 8.56 9.66 -0.41
C PRO A 91 8.93 11.14 -0.41
N THR A 92 7.99 11.99 -0.81
CA THR A 92 8.22 13.43 -0.72
C THR A 92 8.21 13.86 0.73
N GLN A 93 9.09 14.80 1.09
CA GLN A 93 9.04 15.43 2.41
C GLN A 93 7.63 15.95 2.70
N ASP A 94 7.18 15.75 3.92
CA ASP A 94 5.85 16.18 4.36
C ASP A 94 5.86 16.75 5.77
N VAL A 95 4.86 17.58 6.05
CA VAL A 95 4.79 18.34 7.29
C VAL A 95 3.77 17.73 8.24
N ARG A 96 4.21 17.44 9.46
CA ARG A 96 3.36 17.00 10.57
C ARG A 96 3.25 18.11 11.60
N VAL A 97 2.01 18.51 11.91
CA VAL A 97 1.73 19.39 13.05
C VAL A 97 1.77 18.53 14.31
N THR A 98 2.65 18.89 15.24
CA THR A 98 2.82 18.22 16.54
C THR A 98 2.21 19.03 17.68
N ASP A 99 2.17 20.37 17.55
CA ASP A 99 1.50 21.28 18.47
C ASP A 99 0.85 22.43 17.70
N GLU A 100 -0.47 22.37 17.58
CA GLU A 100 -1.25 23.37 16.86
C GLU A 100 -1.26 24.73 17.56
N LYS A 101 -1.22 24.75 18.90
CA LYS A 101 -1.24 26.00 19.67
C LYS A 101 0.07 26.74 19.49
N ALA A 102 1.20 26.03 19.59
CA ALA A 102 2.52 26.60 19.34
C ALA A 102 2.64 27.13 17.90
N LEU A 103 2.13 26.37 16.92
CA LEU A 103 2.09 26.80 15.52
C LEU A 103 1.26 28.07 15.33
N LYS A 104 0.06 28.13 15.92
CA LYS A 104 -0.84 29.28 15.78
C LYS A 104 -0.29 30.54 16.44
N SER A 105 0.39 30.41 17.58
CA SER A 105 1.08 31.53 18.22
C SER A 105 2.30 32.00 17.44
N ALA A 106 3.08 31.10 16.87
CA ALA A 106 4.28 31.44 16.11
C ALA A 106 3.96 32.02 14.72
N ARG A 107 2.93 31.48 14.04
CA ARG A 107 2.57 31.78 12.65
C ARG A 107 1.06 31.96 12.46
N PRO A 108 0.46 33.00 13.06
CA PRO A 108 -0.95 33.31 12.86
C PRO A 108 -1.28 33.67 11.40
N ASP A 109 -0.27 34.08 10.61
CA ASP A 109 -0.36 34.35 9.16
C ASP A 109 -0.77 33.12 8.33
N LEU A 110 -0.59 31.91 8.85
CA LEU A 110 -0.94 30.67 8.17
C LEU A 110 -2.40 30.25 8.35
N TRP A 111 -3.18 31.01 9.12
CA TRP A 111 -4.57 30.67 9.46
C TRP A 111 -5.56 31.58 8.75
N GLU A 112 -6.52 30.98 8.04
CA GLU A 112 -7.63 31.71 7.45
C GLU A 112 -8.60 32.17 8.57
N PRO A 113 -9.12 33.42 8.53
CA PRO A 113 -9.91 33.97 9.64
C PRO A 113 -11.22 33.22 9.91
N GLN A 114 -11.92 32.76 8.86
CA GLN A 114 -13.11 31.91 8.94
C GLN A 114 -13.30 31.11 7.63
N PRO A 115 -13.38 29.77 7.67
CA PRO A 115 -13.12 28.90 8.82
C PRO A 115 -11.64 28.98 9.24
N ASP A 116 -11.38 28.69 10.52
CA ASP A 116 -10.04 28.66 11.13
C ASP A 116 -9.22 27.49 10.54
N LYS A 117 -8.75 27.70 9.31
CA LYS A 117 -8.17 26.68 8.47
C LYS A 117 -6.71 26.99 8.23
N LEU A 118 -5.87 26.02 8.59
CA LEU A 118 -4.45 26.06 8.33
C LEU A 118 -4.16 25.96 6.83
N ASN A 119 -3.44 26.93 6.28
CA ASN A 119 -2.91 26.89 4.94
C ASN A 119 -1.72 25.92 4.86
N ARG A 120 -2.03 24.64 4.63
CA ARG A 120 -1.01 23.56 4.55
C ARG A 120 0.00 23.76 3.42
N THR A 121 -0.39 24.44 2.33
CA THR A 121 0.50 24.70 1.19
C THR A 121 1.61 25.65 1.57
N GLU A 122 1.25 26.78 2.20
CA GLU A 122 2.24 27.76 2.68
C GLU A 122 3.06 27.20 3.84
N LEU A 123 2.42 26.48 4.77
CA LEU A 123 3.14 25.78 5.83
C LEU A 123 4.22 24.84 5.26
N LYS A 124 3.90 24.06 4.23
CA LYS A 124 4.86 23.14 3.60
C LYS A 124 5.99 23.84 2.87
N LYS A 125 5.77 25.05 2.32
CA LYS A 125 6.83 25.85 1.72
C LYS A 125 7.77 26.44 2.76
N LEU A 126 7.23 26.90 3.89
CA LEU A 126 8.00 27.52 4.97
C LEU A 126 8.78 26.49 5.77
N ALA A 127 8.16 25.38 6.15
CA ALA A 127 8.81 24.31 6.93
C ALA A 127 10.01 23.67 6.21
N LYS A 128 10.15 23.86 4.89
CA LYS A 128 11.33 23.44 4.11
C LYS A 128 12.51 24.42 4.20
N LYS A 129 12.27 25.65 4.64
CA LYS A 129 13.26 26.75 4.70
C LYS A 129 13.68 27.06 6.13
N GLU A 130 12.79 26.84 7.10
CA GLU A 130 13.02 27.18 8.50
C GLU A 130 12.30 26.20 9.44
N GLU A 131 12.80 26.12 10.68
CA GLU A 131 12.13 25.39 11.75
C GLU A 131 10.94 26.20 12.27
N ILE A 132 9.78 25.56 12.38
CA ILE A 132 8.54 26.20 12.83
C ILE A 132 8.08 25.51 14.13
N PRO A 133 7.85 26.26 15.22
CA PRO A 133 7.33 25.69 16.46
C PRO A 133 6.03 24.89 16.26
N GLY A 134 5.95 23.71 16.88
CA GLY A 134 4.80 22.82 16.78
C GLY A 134 4.67 22.08 15.44
N VAL A 135 5.73 22.08 14.63
CA VAL A 135 5.77 21.47 13.31
C VAL A 135 7.05 20.67 13.11
N VAL A 136 6.92 19.49 12.52
CA VAL A 136 8.07 18.65 12.12
C VAL A 136 8.01 18.40 10.62
N LEU A 137 9.12 18.71 9.94
CA LEU A 137 9.33 18.28 8.55
C LEU A 137 9.83 16.83 8.57
N THR A 138 9.01 15.93 8.04
CA THR A 138 9.36 14.53 7.87
C THR A 138 9.96 14.30 6.49
N ASN A 139 10.87 13.34 6.36
CA ASN A 139 11.38 12.89 5.05
C ASN A 139 10.37 12.03 4.27
N GLY A 140 9.12 11.99 4.70
CA GLY A 140 8.04 11.21 4.09
C GLY A 140 8.10 9.70 4.39
N GLY A 141 9.09 9.23 5.15
CA GLY A 141 9.20 7.85 5.63
C GLY A 141 10.20 6.99 4.84
N ALA A 142 10.10 5.68 4.99
CA ALA A 142 10.94 4.72 4.28
C ALA A 142 10.65 4.72 2.76
N PRO A 143 11.63 4.36 1.91
CA PRO A 143 11.40 4.18 0.48
C PRO A 143 10.22 3.26 0.20
N VAL A 144 9.34 3.67 -0.71
CA VAL A 144 8.18 2.89 -1.11
C VAL A 144 8.45 2.25 -2.46
N LEU A 145 8.18 0.95 -2.56
CA LEU A 145 8.21 0.25 -3.84
C LEU A 145 7.10 0.78 -4.75
N VAL A 146 7.47 1.14 -5.97
CA VAL A 146 6.55 1.48 -7.06
C VAL A 146 6.71 0.42 -8.14
N VAL A 147 5.59 -0.18 -8.56
CA VAL A 147 5.56 -1.19 -9.64
C VAL A 147 4.67 -0.66 -10.74
N SER A 148 5.16 -0.64 -11.98
CA SER A 148 4.40 -0.18 -13.14
C SER A 148 4.67 -1.07 -14.35
N ALA A 149 3.74 -1.11 -15.30
CA ALA A 149 4.02 -1.70 -16.60
C ALA A 149 5.21 -0.96 -17.26
N ARG A 150 6.00 -1.68 -18.04
CA ARG A 150 7.01 -1.06 -18.89
C ARG A 150 6.30 -0.32 -20.03
N LYS A 151 6.84 0.85 -20.40
CA LYS A 151 6.30 1.67 -21.50
C LYS A 151 6.91 1.34 -22.86
N ASP A 152 7.89 0.44 -22.87
CA ASP A 152 8.70 0.09 -24.04
C ASP A 152 8.16 -1.14 -24.78
N VAL A 153 6.95 -1.60 -24.42
CA VAL A 153 6.22 -2.72 -25.05
C VAL A 153 5.00 -2.16 -25.76
#